data_AF-A0A969TAK4-F1
#
_entry.id   AF-A0A969TAK4-F1
#
_cell.length_a   1.000
_cell.length_b   1.000
_cell.length_c   1.000
_cell.angle_alpha   90.00
_cell.angle_beta   90.00
_cell.angle_gamma   90.00
#
_symmetry.space_group_name_H-M   'P 1'
#
loop_
_entity.id
_entity.type
_entity.pdbx_description
1 polymer ?
#
loop_
_entity_poly.entity_id
_entity_poly.type
_entity_poly.pdbx_seq_one_letter_code
_entity_poly.pdbx_strand_id
1 'polypeptide(L)'
;MSQVTIPQSLPFLQAICWQTKDVKQLSLEQMLSRYERGWHYRGILGSPQPDELQFIQQLCSRYGSWLMSEFQLPIHQNILTVLSELNRETMAQCQIYFGGGTLIALSHSEFRRSKDIDFLIRAGNQYNLLRSRIYSDGYRALFSNTERLGFPKPIIADQYGIRFPVVVNDTTVKMEIVVEARIDLGEPDYLSWCPVPCLNRVDQVAEKLLANSDRALDASVQSRDLIDLAILRLDSPLPREAIDKAQGAYPVIEPLKNAIVYFQQHPDYRESCFQSLCVKSPERIIDGLDGLAADFEKPPTKRTIAEQNWDYLQP
;
A
#
# COMPACT_ATOMS: atom_id res chain seq x y z
N MET A 1 -22.88 -11.29 15.23
CA MET A 1 -22.82 -10.17 14.27
C MET A 1 -23.51 -8.98 14.90
N SER A 2 -22.78 -7.90 15.17
CA SER A 2 -23.29 -6.68 15.83
C SER A 2 -24.36 -6.01 14.96
N GLN A 3 -25.46 -5.57 15.57
CA GLN A 3 -26.52 -4.83 14.91
C GLN A 3 -26.02 -3.42 14.59
N VAL A 4 -26.07 -3.02 13.31
CA VAL A 4 -25.68 -1.66 12.89
C VAL A 4 -26.86 -0.73 13.15
N THR A 5 -26.67 0.25 14.03
CA THR A 5 -27.71 1.21 14.40
C THR A 5 -27.49 2.52 13.65
N ILE A 6 -28.51 3.02 12.97
CA ILE A 6 -28.46 4.29 12.25
C ILE A 6 -28.55 5.43 13.29
N PRO A 7 -27.56 6.34 13.37
CA PRO A 7 -27.57 7.44 14.33
C PRO A 7 -28.66 8.48 13.99
N GLN A 8 -29.01 9.31 14.98
CA GLN A 8 -30.06 10.32 14.81
C GLN A 8 -29.69 11.40 13.80
N SER A 9 -28.40 11.71 13.65
CA SER A 9 -27.89 12.74 12.75
C SER A 9 -26.87 12.15 11.79
N LEU A 10 -27.01 12.48 10.51
CA LEU A 10 -26.12 12.05 9.41
C LEU A 10 -25.77 13.28 8.53
N PRO A 11 -25.16 14.34 9.12
CA PRO A 11 -25.00 15.62 8.44
C PRO A 11 -24.11 15.51 7.19
N PHE A 12 -23.07 14.68 7.22
CA PHE A 12 -22.21 14.50 6.06
C PHE A 12 -22.92 13.73 4.95
N LEU A 13 -23.67 12.66 5.27
CA LEU A 13 -24.48 11.93 4.29
C LEU A 13 -25.54 12.82 3.66
N GLN A 14 -26.19 13.68 4.44
CA GLN A 14 -27.16 14.67 3.96
C GLN A 14 -26.50 15.66 2.99
N ALA A 15 -25.32 16.16 3.33
CA ALA A 15 -24.58 17.10 2.50
C ALA A 15 -24.19 16.49 1.14
N ILE A 16 -23.68 15.26 1.12
CA ILE A 16 -23.32 14.56 -0.13
C ILE A 16 -24.54 14.06 -0.91
N CYS A 17 -25.69 13.90 -0.26
CA CYS A 17 -26.95 13.47 -0.86
C CYS A 17 -27.97 14.63 -0.97
N TRP A 18 -27.54 15.85 -1.26
CA TRP A 18 -28.38 17.07 -1.21
C TRP A 18 -29.72 17.02 -1.99
N GLN A 19 -29.85 16.13 -2.98
CA GLN A 19 -31.10 15.91 -3.74
C GLN A 19 -32.06 14.89 -3.10
N THR A 20 -31.61 14.18 -2.06
CA THR A 20 -32.37 13.11 -1.40
C THR A 20 -33.16 13.70 -0.23
N LYS A 21 -34.49 13.61 -0.30
CA LYS A 21 -35.38 14.19 0.73
C LYS A 21 -35.14 13.62 2.12
N ASP A 22 -34.89 12.31 2.22
CA ASP A 22 -34.58 11.65 3.48
C ASP A 22 -33.55 10.54 3.25
N VAL A 23 -32.30 10.81 3.66
CA VAL A 23 -31.20 9.83 3.54
C VAL A 23 -31.42 8.59 4.39
N LYS A 24 -32.26 8.64 5.43
CA LYS A 24 -32.54 7.50 6.31
C LYS A 24 -33.42 6.42 5.67
N GLN A 25 -34.04 6.71 4.53
CA GLN A 25 -34.80 5.72 3.75
C GLN A 25 -33.89 4.85 2.87
N LEU A 26 -32.61 5.21 2.72
CA LEU A 26 -31.63 4.40 2.00
C LEU A 26 -31.33 3.12 2.78
N SER A 27 -31.10 2.01 2.06
CA SER A 27 -30.55 0.81 2.69
C SER A 27 -29.12 1.07 3.20
N LEU A 28 -28.63 0.27 4.14
CA LEU A 28 -27.26 0.41 4.66
C LEU A 28 -26.20 0.32 3.55
N GLU A 29 -26.40 -0.55 2.55
CA GLU A 29 -25.54 -0.65 1.35
C GLU A 29 -25.61 0.61 0.48
N GLN A 30 -26.80 1.18 0.30
CA GLN A 30 -26.97 2.43 -0.44
C GLN A 30 -26.31 3.59 0.30
N MET A 31 -26.47 3.68 1.63
CA MET A 31 -25.79 4.68 2.46
C MET A 31 -24.27 4.57 2.31
N LEU A 32 -23.74 3.35 2.42
CA LEU A 32 -22.32 3.10 2.20
C LEU A 32 -21.86 3.54 0.81
N SER A 33 -22.59 3.15 -0.25
CA SER A 33 -22.29 3.57 -1.63
C SER A 33 -22.33 5.10 -1.83
N ARG A 34 -23.14 5.82 -1.05
CA ARG A 34 -23.14 7.29 -1.05
C ARG A 34 -21.89 7.83 -0.34
N TYR A 35 -21.54 7.29 0.82
CA TYR A 35 -20.30 7.66 1.49
C TYR A 35 -19.09 7.39 0.61
N GLU A 36 -18.99 6.22 -0.01
CA GLU A 36 -17.85 5.87 -0.86
C GLU A 36 -17.72 6.87 -2.01
N ARG A 37 -18.80 7.17 -2.74
CA ARG A 37 -18.75 8.14 -3.84
C ARG A 37 -18.54 9.59 -3.36
N GLY A 38 -19.05 9.93 -2.18
CA GLY A 38 -19.05 11.29 -1.65
C GLY A 38 -17.93 11.60 -0.68
N TRP A 39 -17.09 10.64 -0.31
CA TRP A 39 -16.08 10.79 0.75
C TRP A 39 -15.10 11.93 0.48
N HIS A 40 -14.78 12.14 -0.80
CA HIS A 40 -13.90 13.21 -1.24
C HIS A 40 -14.43 14.63 -0.96
N TYR A 41 -15.72 14.79 -0.65
CA TYR A 41 -16.29 16.07 -0.24
C TYR A 41 -16.14 16.35 1.26
N ARG A 42 -15.51 15.45 2.02
CA ARG A 42 -15.23 15.66 3.45
C ARG A 42 -14.34 16.89 3.64
N GLY A 43 -14.74 17.79 4.53
CA GLY A 43 -14.09 19.08 4.76
C GLY A 43 -14.47 20.18 3.78
N ILE A 44 -15.13 19.85 2.65
CA ILE A 44 -15.68 20.82 1.69
C ILE A 44 -17.16 21.05 1.95
N LEU A 45 -17.95 19.97 1.91
CA LEU A 45 -19.40 20.00 2.19
C LEU A 45 -19.73 19.79 3.67
N GLY A 46 -18.70 19.52 4.49
CA GLY A 46 -18.81 19.17 5.91
C GLY A 46 -17.93 17.96 6.24
N SER A 47 -17.78 17.65 7.53
CA SER A 47 -17.07 16.46 8.00
C SER A 47 -18.01 15.58 8.84
N PRO A 48 -17.92 14.24 8.75
CA PRO A 48 -18.67 13.34 9.60
C PRO A 48 -18.45 13.70 11.07
N GLN A 49 -19.55 13.78 11.81
CA GLN A 49 -19.51 13.93 13.26
C GLN A 49 -19.11 12.58 13.92
N PRO A 50 -18.68 12.55 15.18
CA PRO A 50 -18.21 11.31 15.83
C PRO A 50 -19.18 10.13 15.69
N ASP A 51 -20.47 10.36 15.91
CA ASP A 51 -21.51 9.30 15.80
C ASP A 51 -21.72 8.83 14.35
N GLU A 52 -21.64 9.75 13.39
CA GLU A 52 -21.75 9.43 11.96
C GLU A 52 -20.51 8.67 11.47
N LEU A 53 -19.32 9.05 11.95
CA LEU A 53 -18.06 8.35 11.67
C LEU A 53 -18.10 6.92 12.22
N GLN A 54 -18.57 6.73 13.45
CA GLN A 54 -18.74 5.40 14.04
C GLN A 54 -19.72 4.55 13.22
N PHE A 55 -20.81 5.14 12.75
CA PHE A 55 -21.76 4.48 11.85
C PHE A 55 -21.11 4.09 10.51
N ILE A 56 -20.36 4.99 9.88
CA ILE A 56 -19.60 4.70 8.66
C ILE A 56 -18.63 3.54 8.91
N GLN A 57 -17.87 3.56 10.00
CA GLN A 57 -16.95 2.47 10.36
C GLN A 57 -17.67 1.12 10.53
N GLN A 58 -18.87 1.11 11.11
CA GLN A 58 -19.70 -0.10 11.21
C GLN A 58 -20.17 -0.59 9.84
N LEU A 59 -20.60 0.31 8.94
CA LEU A 59 -20.94 -0.04 7.56
C LEU A 59 -19.72 -0.62 6.84
N CYS A 60 -18.57 0.02 6.98
CA CYS A 60 -17.33 -0.41 6.36
C CYS A 60 -16.88 -1.79 6.84
N SER A 61 -16.95 -2.02 8.15
CA SER A 61 -16.66 -3.32 8.77
C SER A 61 -17.63 -4.41 8.31
N ARG A 62 -18.91 -4.05 8.14
CA ARG A 62 -19.96 -5.00 7.75
C ARG A 62 -19.90 -5.40 6.28
N TYR A 63 -19.60 -4.45 5.40
CA TYR A 63 -19.67 -4.63 3.95
C TYR A 63 -18.30 -4.68 3.26
N GLY A 64 -17.21 -4.55 4.03
CA GLY A 64 -15.85 -4.61 3.49
C GLY A 64 -15.48 -3.39 2.65
N SER A 65 -15.82 -2.18 3.09
CA SER A 65 -15.57 -0.93 2.35
C SER A 65 -14.13 -0.43 2.47
N TRP A 66 -13.66 0.24 1.43
CA TRP A 66 -12.39 0.99 1.42
C TRP A 66 -12.34 2.17 2.38
N LEU A 67 -13.50 2.70 2.76
CA LEU A 67 -13.60 3.81 3.72
C LEU A 67 -13.11 3.44 5.13
N MET A 68 -12.98 2.15 5.43
CA MET A 68 -12.35 1.70 6.66
C MET A 68 -10.85 2.03 6.72
N SER A 69 -10.25 2.28 5.56
CA SER A 69 -8.85 2.65 5.41
C SER A 69 -8.69 4.17 5.54
N GLU A 70 -9.00 4.75 6.70
CA GLU A 70 -8.58 6.13 6.99
C GLU A 70 -7.05 6.16 7.18
N PHE A 71 -6.34 6.16 6.06
CA PHE A 71 -4.92 6.47 6.04
C PHE A 71 -4.75 7.89 6.56
N GLN A 72 -3.96 8.03 7.63
CA GLN A 72 -3.83 9.27 8.37
C GLN A 72 -2.77 10.18 7.75
N LEU A 73 -1.79 9.60 7.05
CA LEU A 73 -0.71 10.37 6.45
C LEU A 73 -1.23 11.07 5.18
N PRO A 74 -1.09 12.40 5.05
CA PRO A 74 -1.54 13.14 3.87
C PRO A 74 -0.99 12.58 2.55
N ILE A 75 0.25 12.10 2.55
CA ILE A 75 0.87 11.46 1.38
C ILE A 75 0.13 10.20 0.93
N HIS A 76 -0.40 9.39 1.86
CA HIS A 76 -1.12 8.17 1.51
C HIS A 76 -2.54 8.46 1.02
N GLN A 77 -3.19 9.49 1.56
CA GLN A 77 -4.45 10.00 1.03
C GLN A 77 -4.26 10.50 -0.42
N ASN A 78 -3.18 11.25 -0.66
CA ASN A 78 -2.80 11.69 -2.00
C ASN A 78 -2.53 10.52 -2.96
N ILE A 79 -1.82 9.49 -2.49
CA ILE A 79 -1.60 8.25 -3.26
C ILE A 79 -2.95 7.59 -3.61
N LEU A 80 -3.88 7.47 -2.67
CA LEU A 80 -5.22 6.94 -2.96
C LEU A 80 -5.95 7.79 -4.00
N THR A 81 -5.84 9.11 -3.94
CA THR A 81 -6.40 9.99 -4.97
C THR A 81 -5.81 9.65 -6.34
N VAL A 82 -4.48 9.54 -6.46
CA VAL A 82 -3.84 9.14 -7.72
C VAL A 82 -4.32 7.76 -8.19
N LEU A 83 -4.37 6.77 -7.32
CA LEU A 83 -4.85 5.42 -7.65
C LEU A 83 -6.31 5.43 -8.14
N SER A 84 -7.17 6.27 -7.55
CA SER A 84 -8.58 6.39 -7.92
C SER A 84 -8.81 6.95 -9.33
N GLU A 85 -7.83 7.68 -9.86
CA GLU A 85 -7.88 8.30 -11.19
C GLU A 85 -7.32 7.42 -12.30
N LEU A 86 -6.73 6.26 -11.96
CA LEU A 86 -6.15 5.35 -12.92
C LEU A 86 -7.23 4.67 -13.78
N ASN A 87 -6.92 4.50 -15.05
CA ASN A 87 -7.74 3.75 -15.99
C ASN A 87 -7.66 2.25 -15.67
N ARG A 88 -8.65 1.76 -14.91
CA ARG A 88 -8.74 0.36 -14.45
C ARG A 88 -8.73 -0.64 -15.59
N GLU A 89 -9.37 -0.30 -16.72
CA GLU A 89 -9.41 -1.16 -17.89
C GLU A 89 -8.01 -1.34 -18.49
N THR A 90 -7.24 -0.24 -18.62
CA THR A 90 -5.85 -0.35 -19.08
C THR A 90 -4.98 -1.14 -18.11
N MET A 91 -5.13 -0.93 -16.80
CA MET A 91 -4.39 -1.69 -15.79
C MET A 91 -4.66 -3.19 -15.89
N ALA A 92 -5.93 -3.59 -16.04
CA ALA A 92 -6.29 -4.99 -16.20
C ALA A 92 -5.82 -5.58 -17.54
N GLN A 93 -6.09 -4.90 -18.66
CA GLN A 93 -5.74 -5.38 -20.00
C GLN A 93 -4.24 -5.55 -20.20
N CYS A 94 -3.45 -4.62 -19.67
CA CYS A 94 -1.99 -4.67 -19.78
C CYS A 94 -1.34 -5.46 -18.63
N GLN A 95 -2.13 -6.07 -17.73
CA GLN A 95 -1.63 -6.82 -16.57
C GLN A 95 -0.62 -6.00 -15.73
N ILE A 96 -0.99 -4.76 -15.41
CA ILE A 96 -0.21 -3.83 -14.59
C ILE A 96 -0.69 -3.94 -13.15
N TYR A 97 0.21 -4.37 -12.25
CA TYR A 97 -0.15 -4.69 -10.87
C TYR A 97 0.48 -3.69 -9.91
N PHE A 98 -0.35 -3.07 -9.06
CA PHE A 98 0.14 -2.20 -8.00
C PHE A 98 0.98 -3.02 -7.02
N GLY A 99 2.12 -2.49 -6.59
CA GLY A 99 3.06 -3.22 -5.77
C GLY A 99 3.97 -2.31 -4.96
N GLY A 100 5.18 -2.81 -4.71
CA GLY A 100 6.20 -2.07 -3.98
C GLY A 100 5.87 -1.84 -2.50
N GLY A 101 6.63 -0.94 -1.88
CA GLY A 101 6.52 -0.67 -0.46
C GLY A 101 5.23 0.04 -0.05
N THR A 102 4.55 0.70 -0.98
CA THR A 102 3.31 1.44 -0.70
C THR A 102 2.11 0.52 -0.60
N LEU A 103 2.00 -0.49 -1.48
CA LEU A 103 0.98 -1.54 -1.33
C LEU A 103 1.04 -2.18 0.06
N ILE A 104 2.24 -2.58 0.49
CA ILE A 104 2.46 -3.23 1.79
C ILE A 104 2.15 -2.24 2.92
N ALA A 105 2.66 -0.99 2.86
CA ALA A 105 2.35 0.02 3.88
C ALA A 105 0.83 0.20 4.09
N LEU A 106 0.07 0.33 3.00
CA LEU A 106 -1.38 0.58 3.05
C LEU A 106 -2.17 -0.68 3.47
N SER A 107 -1.78 -1.87 3.00
CA SER A 107 -2.42 -3.13 3.39
C SER A 107 -2.27 -3.48 4.87
N HIS A 108 -1.16 -3.05 5.50
CA HIS A 108 -0.87 -3.34 6.91
C HIS A 108 -1.06 -2.07 7.77
N SER A 109 -2.25 -1.47 7.69
CA SER A 109 -2.71 -0.39 8.57
C SER A 109 -1.82 0.86 8.60
N GLU A 110 -1.18 1.20 7.48
CA GLU A 110 -0.26 2.35 7.41
C GLU A 110 0.86 2.24 8.46
N PHE A 111 1.44 1.06 8.63
CA PHE A 111 2.44 0.85 9.67
C PHE A 111 3.70 1.71 9.51
N ARG A 112 3.99 2.18 8.29
CA ARG A 112 5.04 3.14 7.96
C ARG A 112 4.63 4.06 6.81
N ARG A 113 5.32 5.19 6.67
CA ARG A 113 5.23 6.07 5.50
C ARG A 113 5.89 5.45 4.27
N SER A 114 5.20 5.55 3.14
CA SER A 114 5.69 5.28 1.80
C SER A 114 5.26 6.41 0.86
N LYS A 115 6.09 6.80 -0.10
CA LYS A 115 5.90 8.05 -0.86
C LYS A 115 5.72 7.86 -2.36
N ASP A 116 6.13 6.70 -2.87
CA ASP A 116 6.15 6.40 -4.30
C ASP A 116 4.98 5.48 -4.65
N ILE A 117 4.58 5.45 -5.92
CA ILE A 117 3.63 4.48 -6.45
C ILE A 117 4.38 3.60 -7.45
N ASP A 118 4.57 2.35 -7.07
CA ASP A 118 5.23 1.35 -7.90
C ASP A 118 4.20 0.37 -8.46
N PHE A 119 4.28 0.13 -9.75
CA PHE A 119 3.59 -0.93 -10.45
C PHE A 119 4.58 -1.88 -11.08
N LEU A 120 4.17 -3.12 -11.26
CA LEU A 120 4.91 -4.10 -12.04
C LEU A 120 4.10 -4.51 -13.26
N ILE A 121 4.80 -4.70 -14.37
CA ILE A 121 4.27 -5.29 -15.59
C ILE A 121 5.24 -6.35 -16.07
N ARG A 122 4.73 -7.52 -16.45
CA ARG A 122 5.57 -8.59 -17.01
C ARG A 122 6.19 -8.14 -18.33
N ALA A 123 7.47 -8.47 -18.53
CA ALA A 123 8.14 -8.26 -19.80
C ALA A 123 7.40 -8.91 -20.98
N GLY A 124 7.38 -8.22 -22.13
CA GLY A 124 6.86 -8.75 -23.38
C GLY A 124 5.71 -7.94 -23.98
N ASN A 125 4.77 -8.62 -24.63
CA ASN A 125 3.74 -8.00 -25.48
C ASN A 125 2.88 -6.95 -24.75
N GLN A 126 2.57 -7.19 -23.47
CA GLN A 126 1.76 -6.24 -22.69
C GLN A 126 2.48 -4.91 -22.46
N TYR A 127 3.79 -4.96 -22.21
CA TYR A 127 4.59 -3.75 -22.09
C TYR A 127 4.67 -2.97 -23.41
N ASN A 128 4.81 -3.67 -24.54
CA ASN A 128 4.81 -3.04 -25.86
C ASN A 128 3.46 -2.39 -26.19
N LEU A 129 2.35 -3.05 -25.83
CA LEU A 129 1.00 -2.50 -25.95
C LEU A 129 0.87 -1.21 -25.13
N LEU A 130 1.30 -1.25 -23.86
CA LEU A 130 1.28 -0.08 -22.98
C LEU A 130 2.11 1.08 -23.53
N ARG A 131 3.33 0.82 -24.01
CA ARG A 131 4.20 1.83 -24.64
C ARG A 131 3.52 2.47 -25.85
N SER A 132 2.83 1.67 -26.66
CA SER A 132 2.11 2.15 -27.85
C SER A 132 0.96 3.07 -27.46
N ARG A 133 0.18 2.71 -26.43
CA ARG A 133 -0.90 3.55 -25.87
C ARG A 133 -0.37 4.85 -25.28
N ILE A 134 0.74 4.79 -24.54
CA ILE A 134 1.37 6.00 -23.98
C ILE A 134 1.87 6.93 -25.08
N TYR A 135 2.42 6.37 -26.16
CA TYR A 135 2.86 7.17 -27.31
C TYR A 135 1.69 7.88 -28.01
N SER A 136 0.53 7.23 -28.15
CA SER A 136 -0.66 7.83 -28.78
C SER A 136 -1.42 8.78 -27.86
N ASP A 137 -1.67 8.38 -26.62
CA ASP A 137 -2.65 9.01 -25.73
C ASP A 137 -2.01 9.75 -24.54
N GLY A 138 -0.69 9.66 -24.39
CA GLY A 138 0.05 10.28 -23.29
C GLY A 138 -0.46 9.79 -21.93
N TYR A 139 -0.74 10.72 -21.03
CA TYR A 139 -1.28 10.40 -19.69
C TYR A 139 -2.66 9.74 -19.73
N ARG A 140 -3.47 9.98 -20.77
CA ARG A 140 -4.82 9.36 -20.88
C ARG A 140 -4.76 7.84 -21.08
N ALA A 141 -3.60 7.32 -21.50
CA ALA A 141 -3.36 5.87 -21.50
C ALA A 141 -3.45 5.28 -20.09
N LEU A 142 -3.01 6.03 -19.07
CA LEU A 142 -2.90 5.56 -17.68
C LEU A 142 -4.02 6.08 -16.77
N PHE A 143 -4.60 7.23 -17.09
CA PHE A 143 -5.59 7.92 -16.24
C PHE A 143 -6.92 8.07 -16.96
N SER A 144 -8.02 7.73 -16.29
CA SER A 144 -9.38 7.97 -16.78
C SER A 144 -9.83 9.41 -16.59
N ASN A 145 -9.26 10.10 -15.60
CA ASN A 145 -9.49 11.51 -15.34
C ASN A 145 -8.19 12.15 -14.79
N THR A 146 -7.92 13.38 -15.19
CA THR A 146 -6.70 14.12 -14.84
C THR A 146 -6.98 15.48 -14.21
N GLU A 147 -8.24 15.85 -13.98
CA GLU A 147 -8.62 17.18 -13.47
C GLU A 147 -7.97 17.53 -12.13
N ARG A 148 -7.73 16.51 -11.30
CA ARG A 148 -7.11 16.66 -9.97
C ARG A 148 -5.61 16.44 -9.97
N LEU A 149 -5.01 16.18 -11.14
CA LEU A 149 -3.62 15.76 -11.29
C LEU A 149 -2.84 16.75 -12.14
N GLY A 150 -1.66 17.14 -11.66
CA GLY A 150 -0.65 17.84 -12.43
C GLY A 150 0.44 16.89 -12.92
N PHE A 151 0.98 17.14 -14.11
CA PHE A 151 2.08 16.36 -14.67
C PHE A 151 3.25 17.29 -15.03
N PRO A 152 4.15 17.60 -14.07
CA PRO A 152 5.16 18.63 -14.26
C PRO A 152 6.31 18.21 -15.18
N LYS A 153 6.40 16.91 -15.53
CA LYS A 153 7.41 16.37 -16.44
C LYS A 153 6.79 15.30 -17.33
N PRO A 154 7.23 15.18 -18.60
CA PRO A 154 6.74 14.17 -19.53
C PRO A 154 7.00 12.74 -19.02
N ILE A 155 6.25 11.79 -19.56
CA ILE A 155 6.47 10.36 -19.34
C ILE A 155 7.81 9.94 -19.95
N ILE A 156 8.66 9.30 -19.15
CA ILE A 156 9.87 8.62 -19.61
C ILE A 156 9.55 7.14 -19.72
N ALA A 157 9.54 6.59 -20.93
CA ALA A 157 9.27 5.17 -21.20
C ALA A 157 10.45 4.52 -21.92
N ASP A 158 11.17 3.63 -21.24
CA ASP A 158 12.36 2.93 -21.74
C ASP A 158 12.19 1.40 -21.69
N GLN A 159 13.25 0.62 -21.85
CA GLN A 159 13.15 -0.84 -21.79
C GLN A 159 12.93 -1.40 -20.37
N TYR A 160 13.24 -0.61 -19.34
CA TYR A 160 13.14 -1.00 -17.93
C TYR A 160 11.82 -0.57 -17.29
N GLY A 161 11.13 0.41 -17.86
CA GLY A 161 9.85 0.85 -17.32
C GLY A 161 9.41 2.22 -17.79
N ILE A 162 8.35 2.68 -17.14
CA ILE A 162 7.71 3.98 -17.35
C ILE A 162 7.80 4.78 -16.05
N ARG A 163 8.30 6.01 -16.11
CA ARG A 163 8.54 6.85 -14.93
C ARG A 163 8.07 8.28 -15.18
N PHE A 164 7.32 8.82 -14.24
CA PHE A 164 6.94 10.23 -14.25
C PHE A 164 6.45 10.69 -12.86
N PRO A 165 6.62 11.98 -12.52
CA PRO A 165 5.99 12.57 -11.34
C PRO A 165 4.51 12.89 -11.60
N VAL A 166 3.68 12.70 -10.57
CA VAL A 166 2.29 13.14 -10.50
C VAL A 166 2.17 14.15 -9.37
N VAL A 167 1.53 15.29 -9.61
CA VAL A 167 1.25 16.30 -8.58
C VAL A 167 -0.23 16.22 -8.20
N VAL A 168 -0.51 16.10 -6.92
CA VAL A 168 -1.87 16.11 -6.35
C VAL A 168 -1.83 16.88 -5.04
N ASN A 169 -2.75 17.82 -4.82
CA ASN A 169 -2.78 18.68 -3.64
C ASN A 169 -1.38 19.27 -3.30
N ASP A 170 -0.73 19.87 -4.30
CA ASP A 170 0.64 20.44 -4.24
C ASP A 170 1.76 19.46 -3.83
N THR A 171 1.47 18.17 -3.73
CA THR A 171 2.42 17.12 -3.38
C THR A 171 2.86 16.37 -4.63
N THR A 172 4.17 16.26 -4.84
CA THR A 172 4.71 15.41 -5.92
C THR A 172 4.86 13.97 -5.44
N VAL A 173 4.20 13.05 -6.13
CA VAL A 173 4.29 11.60 -5.97
C VAL A 173 5.04 11.03 -7.17
N LYS A 174 6.08 10.24 -6.93
CA LYS A 174 6.77 9.53 -8.01
C LYS A 174 5.94 8.33 -8.42
N MET A 175 5.64 8.20 -9.71
CA MET A 175 4.99 7.00 -10.28
C MET A 175 5.98 6.25 -11.16
N GLU A 176 6.05 4.94 -10.96
CA GLU A 176 6.91 4.02 -11.70
C GLU A 176 6.12 2.76 -12.08
N ILE A 177 6.24 2.33 -13.34
CA ILE A 177 5.79 1.01 -13.81
C ILE A 177 7.05 0.27 -14.24
N VAL A 178 7.49 -0.69 -13.43
CA VAL A 178 8.72 -1.47 -13.65
C VAL A 178 8.40 -2.68 -14.52
N VAL A 179 9.24 -2.91 -15.53
CA VAL A 179 9.21 -4.16 -16.29
C VAL A 179 9.87 -5.23 -15.44
N GLU A 180 9.07 -6.19 -14.96
CA GLU A 180 9.57 -7.34 -14.22
C GLU A 180 9.96 -8.45 -15.19
N ALA A 181 11.24 -8.83 -15.13
CA ALA A 181 11.87 -9.81 -16.01
C ALA A 181 12.61 -10.91 -15.24
N ARG A 182 12.72 -10.78 -13.91
CA ARG A 182 13.40 -11.74 -13.03
C ARG A 182 12.47 -12.87 -12.62
N ILE A 183 11.18 -12.56 -12.43
CA ILE A 183 10.17 -13.52 -11.97
C ILE A 183 8.88 -13.42 -12.80
N ASP A 184 8.19 -14.54 -12.95
CA ASP A 184 6.85 -14.57 -13.54
C ASP A 184 5.81 -14.11 -12.51
N LEU A 185 5.09 -13.04 -12.79
CA LEU A 185 4.01 -12.57 -11.93
C LEU A 185 2.80 -13.50 -12.00
N GLY A 186 2.24 -13.86 -10.85
CA GLY A 186 1.03 -14.66 -10.73
C GLY A 186 -0.24 -13.82 -10.99
N GLU A 187 -1.39 -14.43 -10.71
CA GLU A 187 -2.68 -13.74 -10.77
C GLU A 187 -2.75 -12.63 -9.70
N PRO A 188 -3.37 -11.48 -9.99
CA PRO A 188 -3.39 -10.35 -9.07
C PRO A 188 -4.45 -10.53 -7.97
N ASP A 189 -4.20 -9.88 -6.83
CA ASP A 189 -5.20 -9.71 -5.78
C ASP A 189 -6.04 -8.45 -6.04
N TYR A 190 -7.31 -8.49 -5.64
CA TYR A 190 -8.24 -7.37 -5.70
C TYR A 190 -8.61 -6.93 -4.28
N LEU A 191 -7.88 -5.95 -3.76
CA LEU A 191 -8.10 -5.41 -2.43
C LEU A 191 -9.30 -4.47 -2.44
N SER A 192 -10.16 -4.54 -1.41
CA SER A 192 -11.37 -3.70 -1.34
C SER A 192 -11.07 -2.20 -1.39
N TRP A 193 -9.90 -1.80 -0.88
CA TRP A 193 -9.46 -0.41 -0.86
C TRP A 193 -8.72 0.07 -2.11
N CYS A 194 -8.23 -0.84 -2.94
CA CYS A 194 -7.46 -0.49 -4.11
C CYS A 194 -8.31 -0.61 -5.38
N PRO A 195 -8.44 0.44 -6.20
CA PRO A 195 -9.25 0.41 -7.42
C PRO A 195 -8.60 -0.35 -8.58
N VAL A 196 -7.35 -0.78 -8.44
CA VAL A 196 -6.54 -1.41 -9.48
C VAL A 196 -6.02 -2.79 -9.02
N PRO A 197 -5.70 -3.70 -9.95
CA PRO A 197 -5.12 -5.00 -9.60
C PRO A 197 -3.82 -4.82 -8.79
N CYS A 198 -3.63 -5.63 -7.76
CA CYS A 198 -2.46 -5.59 -6.88
C CYS A 198 -1.63 -6.87 -7.02
N LEU A 199 -0.33 -6.80 -6.74
CA LEU A 199 0.49 -8.00 -6.61
C LEU A 199 -0.09 -8.92 -5.53
N ASN A 200 -0.17 -10.21 -5.83
CA ASN A 200 -0.51 -11.21 -4.82
C ASN A 200 0.58 -11.31 -3.74
N ARG A 201 0.26 -11.96 -2.61
CA ARG A 201 1.20 -12.13 -1.50
C ARG A 201 2.52 -12.80 -1.90
N VAL A 202 2.50 -13.79 -2.80
CA VAL A 202 3.70 -14.51 -3.24
C VAL A 202 4.65 -13.54 -3.95
N ASP A 203 4.14 -12.75 -4.88
CA ASP A 203 4.94 -11.80 -5.65
C ASP A 203 5.38 -10.60 -4.82
N GLN A 204 4.55 -10.13 -3.86
CA GLN A 204 4.97 -9.10 -2.89
C GLN A 204 6.20 -9.55 -2.09
N VAL A 205 6.20 -10.79 -1.59
CA VAL A 205 7.34 -11.34 -0.84
C VAL A 205 8.55 -11.56 -1.74
N ALA A 206 8.35 -12.14 -2.94
CA ALA A 206 9.45 -12.39 -3.88
C ALA A 206 10.15 -11.08 -4.29
N GLU A 207 9.40 -10.04 -4.64
CA GLU A 207 9.95 -8.73 -4.97
C GLU A 207 10.74 -8.10 -3.83
N LYS A 208 10.27 -8.28 -2.58
CA LYS A 208 10.99 -7.75 -1.42
C LYS A 208 12.25 -8.53 -1.09
N LEU A 209 12.27 -9.84 -1.31
CA LEU A 209 13.48 -10.64 -1.20
C LEU A 209 14.54 -10.21 -2.24
N LEU A 210 14.12 -9.99 -3.49
CA LEU A 210 14.99 -9.52 -4.57
C LEU A 210 15.52 -8.12 -4.27
N ALA A 211 14.65 -7.17 -3.91
CA ALA A 211 15.04 -5.82 -3.56
C ALA A 211 15.99 -5.80 -2.35
N ASN A 212 15.72 -6.59 -1.31
CA ASN A 212 16.62 -6.70 -0.16
C ASN A 212 18.00 -7.24 -0.58
N SER A 213 18.05 -8.25 -1.45
CA SER A 213 19.30 -8.77 -1.97
C SER A 213 20.11 -7.71 -2.74
N ASP A 214 19.44 -6.89 -3.55
CA ASP A 214 20.09 -5.88 -4.39
C ASP A 214 20.68 -4.71 -3.58
N ARG A 215 20.00 -4.28 -2.50
CA ARG A 215 20.31 -2.99 -1.85
C ARG A 215 20.35 -2.99 -0.33
N ALA A 216 20.35 -4.15 0.36
CA ALA A 216 20.34 -4.20 1.83
C ALA A 216 21.48 -3.42 2.51
N LEU A 217 22.64 -3.30 1.86
CA LEU A 217 23.80 -2.58 2.41
C LEU A 217 23.74 -1.06 2.17
N ASP A 218 22.79 -0.58 1.38
CA ASP A 218 22.61 0.85 1.12
C ASP A 218 21.79 1.49 2.26
N ALA A 219 22.47 2.19 3.17
CA ALA A 219 21.81 2.86 4.28
C ALA A 219 20.76 3.90 3.84
N SER A 220 20.83 4.42 2.59
CA SER A 220 19.84 5.36 2.06
C SER A 220 18.46 4.71 1.84
N VAL A 221 18.39 3.38 1.76
CA VAL A 221 17.12 2.63 1.63
C VAL A 221 16.44 2.36 2.96
N GLN A 222 17.10 2.71 4.09
CA GLN A 222 16.53 2.68 5.44
C GLN A 222 15.98 1.30 5.83
N SER A 223 16.61 0.24 5.31
CA SER A 223 16.18 -1.16 5.48
C SER A 223 14.69 -1.41 5.21
N ARG A 224 14.05 -0.59 4.37
CA ARG A 224 12.60 -0.65 4.13
C ARG A 224 12.13 -2.00 3.60
N ASP A 225 12.95 -2.69 2.81
CA ASP A 225 12.60 -4.02 2.28
C ASP A 225 12.64 -5.10 3.37
N LEU A 226 13.61 -5.05 4.29
CA LEU A 226 13.63 -5.92 5.48
C LEU A 226 12.45 -5.63 6.41
N ILE A 227 12.13 -4.35 6.62
CA ILE A 227 10.99 -3.92 7.44
C ILE A 227 9.66 -4.40 6.82
N ASP A 228 9.52 -4.32 5.50
CA ASP A 228 8.37 -4.86 4.78
C ASP A 228 8.30 -6.40 4.87
N LEU A 229 9.43 -7.10 4.76
CA LEU A 229 9.47 -8.55 4.97
C LEU A 229 9.09 -8.94 6.40
N ALA A 230 9.51 -8.16 7.39
CA ALA A 230 9.17 -8.38 8.78
C ALA A 230 7.66 -8.22 9.02
N ILE A 231 7.03 -7.16 8.48
CA ILE A 231 5.57 -7.01 8.62
C ILE A 231 4.81 -8.11 7.89
N LEU A 232 5.28 -8.51 6.69
CA LEU A 232 4.67 -9.62 5.95
C LEU A 232 4.80 -10.94 6.71
N ARG A 233 5.93 -11.16 7.40
CA ARG A 233 6.17 -12.36 8.21
C ARG A 233 5.35 -12.39 9.50
N LEU A 234 5.03 -11.23 10.05
CA LEU A 234 4.21 -11.11 11.26
C LEU A 234 2.82 -11.72 11.06
N ASP A 235 2.22 -11.54 9.88
CA ASP A 235 0.89 -12.07 9.56
C ASP A 235 0.88 -13.59 9.34
N SER A 236 1.92 -14.12 8.69
CA SER A 236 2.10 -15.56 8.46
C SER A 236 3.53 -15.87 7.99
N PRO A 237 4.01 -17.13 8.12
CA PRO A 237 5.26 -17.55 7.51
C PRO A 237 5.38 -17.12 6.04
N LEU A 238 6.58 -16.74 5.61
CA LEU A 238 6.80 -16.36 4.21
C LEU A 238 6.48 -17.56 3.30
N PRO A 239 5.69 -17.39 2.23
CA PRO A 239 5.33 -18.50 1.35
C PRO A 239 6.58 -19.15 0.75
N ARG A 240 6.64 -20.48 0.80
CA ARG A 240 7.77 -21.22 0.22
C ARG A 240 7.92 -20.94 -1.27
N GLU A 241 6.80 -20.85 -1.97
CA GLU A 241 6.75 -20.47 -3.39
C GLU A 241 7.41 -19.12 -3.67
N ALA A 242 7.22 -18.12 -2.80
CA ALA A 242 7.84 -16.80 -2.97
C ALA A 242 9.36 -16.86 -2.84
N ILE A 243 9.85 -17.65 -1.88
CA ILE A 243 11.28 -17.89 -1.66
C ILE A 243 11.88 -18.61 -2.87
N ASP A 244 11.25 -19.69 -3.34
CA ASP A 244 11.72 -20.47 -4.48
C ASP A 244 11.71 -19.62 -5.77
N LYS A 245 10.66 -18.80 -5.96
CA LYS A 245 10.54 -17.85 -7.07
C LYS A 245 11.67 -16.81 -7.06
N ALA A 246 11.96 -16.18 -5.92
CA ALA A 246 13.05 -15.22 -5.79
C ALA A 246 14.44 -15.86 -5.94
N GLN A 247 14.65 -17.04 -5.34
CA GLN A 247 15.91 -17.81 -5.50
C GLN A 247 16.15 -18.27 -6.93
N GLY A 248 15.08 -18.52 -7.70
CA GLY A 248 15.17 -18.85 -9.12
C GLY A 248 15.79 -17.73 -9.96
N ALA A 249 15.66 -16.46 -9.55
CA ALA A 249 16.32 -15.34 -10.19
C ALA A 249 17.79 -15.23 -9.77
N TYR A 250 18.06 -15.15 -8.47
CA TYR A 250 19.41 -15.15 -7.90
C TYR A 250 19.38 -15.36 -6.37
N PRO A 251 20.53 -15.63 -5.72
CA PRO A 251 20.58 -15.83 -4.27
C PRO A 251 19.99 -14.66 -3.46
N VAL A 252 18.95 -14.95 -2.66
CA VAL A 252 18.28 -13.97 -1.78
C VAL A 252 18.33 -14.30 -0.29
N ILE A 253 18.56 -15.57 0.07
CA ILE A 253 18.50 -16.03 1.47
C ILE A 253 19.70 -15.57 2.30
N GLU A 254 20.94 -15.70 1.79
CA GLU A 254 22.11 -15.20 2.53
C GLU A 254 22.08 -13.67 2.70
N PRO A 255 21.73 -12.87 1.68
CA PRO A 255 21.48 -11.44 1.86
C PRO A 255 20.41 -11.12 2.90
N LEU A 256 19.31 -11.88 2.96
CA LEU A 256 18.29 -11.71 3.99
C LEU A 256 18.84 -12.01 5.39
N LYS A 257 19.55 -13.13 5.57
CA LYS A 257 20.18 -13.49 6.85
C LYS A 257 21.15 -12.40 7.33
N ASN A 258 21.93 -11.85 6.42
CA ASN A 258 22.86 -10.76 6.73
C ASN A 258 22.12 -9.48 7.12
N ALA A 259 21.05 -9.13 6.40
CA ALA A 259 20.21 -7.98 6.73
C ALA A 259 19.56 -8.12 8.12
N ILE A 260 19.04 -9.30 8.46
CA ILE A 260 18.48 -9.59 9.79
C ILE A 260 19.53 -9.38 10.88
N VAL A 261 20.69 -10.03 10.77
CA VAL A 261 21.75 -9.94 11.78
C VAL A 261 22.25 -8.51 11.93
N TYR A 262 22.47 -7.81 10.82
CA TYR A 262 22.90 -6.42 10.82
C TYR A 262 21.87 -5.55 11.55
N PHE A 263 20.60 -5.65 11.19
CA PHE A 263 19.54 -4.87 11.81
C PHE A 263 19.42 -5.18 13.32
N GLN A 264 19.53 -6.45 13.73
CA GLN A 264 19.52 -6.86 15.14
C GLN A 264 20.68 -6.27 15.96
N GLN A 265 21.86 -6.15 15.38
CA GLN A 265 23.08 -5.68 16.07
C GLN A 265 23.20 -4.16 16.15
N HIS A 266 22.42 -3.41 15.37
CA HIS A 266 22.57 -1.95 15.26
C HIS A 266 21.30 -1.20 15.70
N PRO A 267 20.99 -1.12 17.01
CA PRO A 267 19.78 -0.48 17.52
C PRO A 267 19.63 0.99 17.10
N ASP A 268 20.72 1.77 17.13
CA ASP A 268 20.67 3.19 16.73
C ASP A 268 20.30 3.36 15.24
N TYR A 269 20.78 2.44 14.39
CA TYR A 269 20.42 2.41 12.98
C TYR A 269 18.94 2.03 12.79
N ARG A 270 18.44 1.03 13.53
CA ARG A 270 17.01 0.67 13.50
C ARG A 270 16.13 1.84 13.90
N GLU A 271 16.47 2.53 14.99
CA GLU A 271 15.74 3.69 15.46
C GLU A 271 15.70 4.79 14.38
N SER A 272 16.83 5.07 13.74
CA SER A 272 16.91 6.02 12.62
C SER A 272 16.01 5.61 11.44
N CYS A 273 15.95 4.31 11.12
CA CYS A 273 15.05 3.78 10.09
C CYS A 273 13.59 4.00 10.47
N PHE A 274 13.21 3.67 11.71
CA PHE A 274 11.83 3.84 12.21
C PHE A 274 11.39 5.29 12.21
N GLN A 275 12.24 6.21 12.66
CA GLN A 275 11.95 7.65 12.63
C GLN A 275 11.79 8.14 11.19
N SER A 276 12.71 7.77 10.30
CA SER A 276 12.71 8.24 8.90
C SER A 276 11.51 7.74 8.10
N LEU A 277 11.14 6.48 8.33
CA LEU A 277 9.98 5.84 7.73
C LEU A 277 8.68 6.14 8.48
N CYS A 278 8.72 6.90 9.58
CA CYS A 278 7.57 7.17 10.45
C CYS A 278 6.81 5.87 10.82
N VAL A 279 7.55 4.86 11.29
CA VAL A 279 6.97 3.59 11.75
C VAL A 279 6.11 3.85 12.99
N LYS A 280 4.84 3.42 12.95
CA LYS A 280 3.87 3.64 14.03
C LYS A 280 4.11 2.73 15.25
N SER A 281 4.50 1.49 14.98
CA SER A 281 4.65 0.40 15.96
C SER A 281 5.96 -0.35 15.76
N PRO A 282 7.10 0.19 16.22
CA PRO A 282 8.40 -0.47 16.15
C PRO A 282 8.39 -1.90 16.70
N GLU A 283 7.68 -2.14 17.79
CA GLU A 283 7.53 -3.44 18.45
C GLU A 283 7.00 -4.52 17.51
N ARG A 284 6.01 -4.20 16.66
CA ARG A 284 5.45 -5.13 15.66
C ARG A 284 6.47 -5.48 14.58
N ILE A 285 7.31 -4.52 14.19
CA ILE A 285 8.39 -4.78 13.23
C ILE A 285 9.43 -5.71 13.84
N ILE A 286 9.76 -5.53 15.11
CA ILE A 286 10.67 -6.44 15.80
C ILE A 286 10.06 -7.82 16.00
N ASP A 287 8.76 -7.95 16.30
CA ASP A 287 8.07 -9.24 16.35
C ASP A 287 8.18 -9.99 15.01
N GLY A 288 7.96 -9.29 13.90
CA GLY A 288 8.12 -9.84 12.56
C GLY A 288 9.56 -10.23 12.23
N LEU A 289 10.53 -9.39 12.65
CA LEU A 289 11.96 -9.64 12.49
C LEU A 289 12.42 -10.86 13.30
N ASP A 290 11.92 -11.01 14.52
CA ASP A 290 12.20 -12.18 15.36
C ASP A 290 11.60 -13.45 14.73
N GLY A 291 10.42 -13.34 14.09
CA GLY A 291 9.86 -14.40 13.26
C GLY A 291 10.77 -14.78 12.09
N LEU A 292 11.30 -13.81 11.34
CA LEU A 292 12.28 -14.05 10.28
C LEU A 292 13.58 -14.67 10.81
N ALA A 293 14.07 -14.21 11.97
CA ALA A 293 15.27 -14.75 12.59
C ALA A 293 15.06 -16.22 12.99
N ALA A 294 13.92 -16.55 13.59
CA ALA A 294 13.56 -17.90 13.99
C ALA A 294 13.47 -18.86 12.79
N ASP A 295 12.95 -18.41 11.64
CA ASP A 295 12.91 -19.20 10.39
C ASP A 295 14.32 -19.62 9.91
N PHE A 296 15.38 -18.96 10.40
CA PHE A 296 16.78 -19.28 10.10
C PHE A 296 17.60 -19.67 11.34
N GLU A 297 16.95 -20.10 12.42
CA GLU A 297 17.59 -20.53 13.68
C GLU A 297 18.53 -19.46 14.28
N LYS A 298 18.19 -18.18 14.09
CA LYS A 298 18.93 -17.04 14.66
C LYS A 298 18.30 -16.59 15.99
N PRO A 299 19.11 -16.05 16.92
CA PRO A 299 18.58 -15.54 18.18
C PRO A 299 17.63 -14.35 17.95
N PRO A 300 16.70 -14.11 18.89
CA PRO A 300 15.81 -12.94 18.82
C PRO A 300 16.57 -11.64 19.02
N THR A 301 15.94 -10.56 18.61
CA THR A 301 16.48 -9.20 18.70
C THR A 301 16.55 -8.75 20.15
N LYS A 302 17.70 -8.18 20.54
CA LYS A 302 17.78 -7.45 21.81
C LYS A 302 17.07 -6.10 21.66
N ARG A 303 15.88 -6.00 22.25
CA ARG A 303 14.97 -4.85 22.13
C ARG A 303 15.46 -3.63 22.92
N THR A 304 15.31 -2.45 22.34
CA THR A 304 15.36 -1.16 23.06
C THR A 304 14.05 -0.91 23.81
N ILE A 305 13.98 0.15 24.61
CA ILE A 305 12.76 0.51 25.36
C ILE A 305 11.57 0.80 24.42
N ALA A 306 11.83 1.44 23.28
CA ALA A 306 10.82 1.79 22.28
C ALA A 306 10.33 0.59 21.46
N GLU A 307 11.02 -0.55 21.53
CA GLU A 307 10.71 -1.79 20.81
C GLU A 307 9.99 -2.82 21.69
N GLN A 308 9.74 -2.47 22.95
CA GLN A 308 9.01 -3.31 23.90
C GLN A 308 7.51 -3.05 23.80
N ASN A 309 6.73 -4.12 23.78
CA ASN A 309 5.29 -4.01 23.91
C ASN A 309 4.91 -3.96 25.41
N TRP A 310 4.52 -2.78 25.87
CA TRP A 310 4.18 -2.53 27.27
C TRP A 310 2.78 -3.01 27.67
N ASP A 311 1.94 -3.46 26.71
CA ASP A 311 0.62 -4.01 27.00
C ASP A 311 0.68 -5.38 27.70
N TYR A 312 1.83 -6.07 27.67
CA TYR A 312 2.08 -7.30 28.44
C TYR A 312 2.59 -7.04 29.86
N LEU A 313 2.72 -5.78 30.28
CA LEU A 313 3.21 -5.37 31.61
C LEU A 313 2.12 -4.70 32.47
N GLN A 314 0.88 -4.65 32.00
CA GLN A 314 -0.27 -4.35 32.88
C GLN A 314 -0.82 -5.67 33.44
N PRO A 315 -0.83 -5.85 34.78
CA PRO A 315 -1.21 -7.10 35.44
C PRO A 315 -2.69 -7.46 35.29
#